data_AF-A0A822G2B9-F1
#
_entry.id   AF-A0A822G2B9-F1
#
_cell.length_a   1.000
_cell.length_b   1.000
_cell.length_c   1.000
_cell.angle_alpha   90.00
_cell.angle_beta   90.00
_cell.angle_gamma   90.00
#
_symmetry.space_group_name_H-M   'P 1'
#
loop_
_entity.id
_entity.type
_entity.pdbx_description
1 polymer ?
#
loop_
_entity_poly.entity_id
_entity_poly.type
_entity_poly.pdbx_seq_one_letter_code
_entity_poly.pdbx_strand_id
1 'polypeptide(L)'
;GQLRPYSSQDSRTIEHAWQQHEEEVQLVISGRNYLLDLQQLQQVNEETSQARFIKRITAPNTAEPTTPPGSLSTDELSTTP
;
A
#
# COMPACT_ATOMS: atom_id res chain seq x y z
N GLY A 1 2.84 -19.06 10.39
CA GLY A 1 1.63 -18.30 10.02
C GLY A 1 1.91 -17.53 8.75
N GLN A 2 1.01 -17.55 7.79
CA GLN A 2 1.17 -16.81 6.53
C GLN A 2 0.57 -15.41 6.71
N LEU A 3 1.34 -14.36 6.37
CA LEU A 3 0.80 -13.00 6.31
C LEU A 3 -0.22 -12.92 5.18
N ARG A 4 -1.35 -12.27 5.46
CA ARG A 4 -2.41 -12.03 4.48
C ARG A 4 -2.49 -10.52 4.27
N PRO A 5 -2.47 -10.05 3.02
CA PRO A 5 -2.66 -8.62 2.76
C PRO A 5 -4.07 -8.20 3.16
N TYR A 6 -4.20 -6.97 3.64
CA TYR A 6 -5.49 -6.32 3.83
C TYR A 6 -6.13 -6.02 2.47
N SER A 7 -7.44 -5.74 2.46
CA SER A 7 -8.10 -5.24 1.25
C SER A 7 -7.49 -3.90 0.82
N SER A 8 -7.70 -3.49 -0.44
CA SER A 8 -7.21 -2.20 -0.93
C SER A 8 -7.78 -1.01 -0.14
N GLN A 9 -9.04 -1.11 0.29
CA GLN A 9 -9.69 -0.07 1.08
C GLN A 9 -9.08 0.01 2.47
N ASP A 10 -9.00 -1.12 3.18
CA ASP A 10 -8.45 -1.17 4.54
C ASP A 10 -6.98 -0.76 4.55
N SER A 11 -6.19 -1.21 3.56
CA SER A 11 -4.78 -0.82 3.42
C SER A 11 -4.62 0.69 3.31
N ARG A 12 -5.53 1.37 2.58
CA ARG A 12 -5.50 2.84 2.44
C ARG A 12 -5.85 3.52 3.75
N THR A 13 -6.85 3.03 4.47
CA THR A 13 -7.21 3.55 5.79
C THR A 13 -6.05 3.43 6.78
N ILE A 14 -5.43 2.26 6.85
CA ILE A 14 -4.26 2.00 7.72
C ILE A 14 -3.09 2.91 7.34
N GLU A 15 -2.78 3.02 6.05
CA GLU A 15 -1.68 3.85 5.58
C GLU A 15 -1.93 5.34 5.84
N HIS A 16 -3.17 5.82 5.69
CA HIS A 16 -3.53 7.19 6.03
C HIS A 16 -3.29 7.47 7.52
N ALA A 17 -3.82 6.63 8.40
CA ALA A 17 -3.65 6.76 9.85
C ALA A 17 -2.16 6.72 10.25
N TRP A 18 -1.40 5.81 9.62
CA TRP A 18 0.06 5.73 9.79
C TRP A 18 0.76 7.05 9.42
N GLN A 19 0.40 7.66 8.30
CA GLN A 19 0.97 8.94 7.86
C GLN A 19 0.57 10.12 8.76
N GLN A 20 -0.59 10.04 9.40
CA GLN A 20 -1.05 11.02 10.40
C GLN A 20 -0.44 10.80 11.79
N HIS A 21 0.39 9.77 11.97
CA HIS A 21 0.93 9.35 13.27
C HIS A 21 -0.18 9.04 14.30
N GLU A 22 -1.28 8.46 13.84
CA GLU A 22 -2.30 7.91 14.73
C GLU A 22 -1.75 6.70 15.50
N GLU A 23 -2.24 6.50 16.72
CA GLU A 23 -1.80 5.40 17.58
C GLU A 23 -2.52 4.09 17.24
N GLU A 24 -3.79 4.19 16.83
CA GLU A 24 -4.66 3.05 16.58
C GLU A 24 -5.65 3.27 15.42
N VAL A 25 -6.10 2.17 14.81
CA VAL A 25 -7.11 2.17 13.74
C VAL A 25 -8.16 1.10 14.01
N GLN A 26 -9.43 1.47 13.95
CA GLN A 26 -10.54 0.52 14.01
C GLN A 26 -10.91 0.03 12.60
N LEU A 27 -11.00 -1.29 12.43
CA LEU A 27 -11.36 -1.91 11.16
C LEU A 27 -12.42 -2.99 11.34
N VAL A 28 -13.29 -3.12 10.34
CA VAL A 28 -14.25 -4.23 10.26
C VAL A 28 -13.86 -5.13 9.10
N ILE A 29 -13.33 -6.31 9.41
CA ILE A 29 -12.86 -7.27 8.40
C ILE A 29 -13.75 -8.50 8.46
N SER A 30 -14.47 -8.78 7.36
CA SER A 30 -15.42 -9.91 7.27
C SER A 30 -16.45 -9.92 8.41
N GLY A 31 -16.90 -8.74 8.84
CA GLY A 31 -17.90 -8.57 9.90
C GLY A 31 -17.37 -8.67 11.33
N ARG A 32 -16.05 -8.72 11.53
CA ARG A 32 -15.43 -8.71 12.87
C ARG A 32 -14.68 -7.42 13.10
N ASN A 33 -14.78 -6.90 14.31
CA ASN A 33 -14.06 -5.69 14.71
C ASN A 33 -12.63 -6.01 15.15
N TYR A 34 -11.71 -5.21 14.65
CA TYR A 34 -10.29 -5.29 14.93
C TYR A 34 -9.77 -3.91 15.29
N LEU A 35 -8.92 -3.88 16.31
CA LEU A 35 -8.12 -2.72 16.67
C LEU A 35 -6.69 -2.95 16.17
N LEU A 36 -6.20 -2.10 15.29
CA LEU A 36 -4.81 -2.09 14.88
C LEU A 36 -4.04 -1.10 15.76
N ASP A 37 -3.18 -1.61 16.62
CA ASP A 37 -2.18 -0.84 17.35
C ASP A 37 -0.98 -0.60 16.41
N LEU A 38 -0.81 0.65 15.99
CA LEU A 38 0.25 1.06 15.07
C LEU A 38 1.60 1.25 15.79
N GLN A 39 1.60 1.48 17.10
CA GLN A 39 2.84 1.60 17.88
C GLN A 39 3.53 0.25 18.04
N GLN A 40 2.75 -0.80 18.31
CA GLN A 40 3.27 -2.15 18.50
C GLN A 40 3.22 -3.00 17.23
N LEU A 41 2.63 -2.49 16.15
CA LEU A 41 2.40 -3.21 14.90
C LEU A 41 1.65 -4.53 15.15
N GLN A 42 0.51 -4.42 15.85
CA GLN A 42 -0.34 -5.54 16.19
C GLN A 42 -1.79 -5.28 15.78
N GLN A 43 -2.44 -6.29 15.25
CA GLN A 43 -3.88 -6.34 15.10
C GLN A 43 -4.46 -7.16 16.24
N VAL A 44 -5.39 -6.58 17.00
CA VAL A 44 -6.13 -7.22 18.07
C VAL A 44 -7.55 -7.50 17.60
N ASN A 45 -8.00 -8.75 17.71
CA ASN A 45 -9.41 -9.08 17.54
C ASN A 45 -10.18 -8.71 18.80
N GLU A 46 -11.12 -7.78 18.71
CA GLU A 46 -11.81 -7.26 19.90
C GLU A 46 -12.72 -8.30 20.56
N GLU A 47 -13.25 -9.26 19.81
CA GLU A 47 -14.14 -10.30 20.33
C GLU A 47 -13.39 -11.37 21.15
N THR A 48 -12.13 -11.65 20.79
CA THR A 48 -11.35 -12.76 21.35
C THR A 48 -10.10 -12.31 22.08
N SER A 49 -9.81 -11.01 22.04
CA SER A 49 -8.59 -10.38 22.55
C SER A 49 -7.28 -10.99 22.01
N GLN A 50 -7.34 -11.69 20.88
CA GLN A 50 -6.16 -12.28 20.24
C GLN A 50 -5.41 -11.24 19.41
N ALA A 51 -4.12 -11.07 19.71
CA ALA A 51 -3.22 -10.22 18.95
C ALA A 51 -2.46 -10.99 17.85
N ARG A 52 -2.23 -10.33 16.71
CA ARG A 52 -1.41 -10.84 15.60
C ARG A 52 -0.49 -9.74 15.12
N PHE A 53 0.79 -10.05 14.93
CA PHE A 53 1.73 -9.10 14.35
C PHE A 53 1.37 -8.76 12.91
N ILE A 54 1.49 -7.49 12.57
CA ILE A 54 1.28 -6.95 11.22
C ILE A 54 2.61 -6.43 10.66
N LYS A 55 2.67 -6.29 9.34
CA LYS A 55 3.85 -5.74 8.68
C LYS A 55 3.42 -4.81 7.55
N ARG A 56 3.99 -3.61 7.53
CA ARG A 56 3.91 -2.70 6.39
C ARG A 56 4.91 -3.15 5.33
N ILE A 57 4.42 -3.44 4.13
CA ILE A 57 5.22 -3.90 3.01
C ILE A 57 4.87 -3.01 1.82
N THR A 58 5.87 -2.42 1.16
CA THR A 58 5.68 -1.77 -0.13
C THR A 58 5.26 -2.83 -1.13
N ALA A 59 4.14 -2.62 -1.83
CA ALA A 59 3.77 -3.50 -2.94
C ALA A 59 4.98 -3.58 -3.89
N PRO A 60 5.35 -4.80 -4.37
CA PRO A 60 6.39 -4.89 -5.37
C PRO A 60 5.95 -4.01 -6.55
N ASN A 61 6.80 -3.04 -6.89
CA ASN A 61 6.57 -2.17 -8.01
C ASN A 61 6.52 -3.05 -9.26
N THR A 62 5.32 -3.36 -9.76
CA THR A 62 5.16 -3.94 -11.10
C THR A 62 5.43 -2.82 -12.11
N ALA A 63 6.67 -2.38 -12.19
CA ALA A 63 7.22 -1.64 -13.31
C ALA A 63 8.04 -2.68 -14.11
N GLU A 64 7.87 -2.95 -15.41
CA GLU A 64 7.24 -2.26 -16.54
C GLU A 64 6.93 -3.31 -17.64
N PRO A 65 5.96 -3.08 -18.56
CA PRO A 65 6.15 -3.43 -19.95
C PRO A 65 6.68 -2.20 -20.70
N THR A 66 7.97 -2.28 -21.03
CA THR A 66 8.70 -1.62 -22.13
C THR A 66 7.91 -0.62 -22.98
N THR A 67 8.20 0.67 -22.83
CA THR A 67 8.18 1.59 -23.98
C THR A 67 9.64 1.96 -24.29
N PRO A 68 10.20 1.59 -25.45
CA PRO A 68 11.58 1.95 -25.76
C PRO A 68 11.72 3.47 -25.94
N PRO A 69 12.81 4.11 -25.47
CA PRO A 69 13.09 5.50 -25.77
C PRO A 69 13.67 5.55 -27.18
N GLY A 70 12.80 5.67 -28.18
CA GLY A 70 13.20 5.55 -29.57
C GLY A 70 12.22 6.16 -30.54
N SER A 71 11.88 7.43 -30.34
CA SER A 71 11.43 8.27 -31.45
C SER A 71 12.21 9.58 -31.43
N LEU A 72 13.50 9.44 -31.74
CA LEU A 72 14.31 10.52 -32.30
C LEU A 72 13.95 10.64 -33.77
N SER A 73 13.37 11.76 -34.16
CA SER A 73 13.72 12.48 -35.38
C SER A 73 13.19 13.90 -35.25
N THR A 74 14.06 14.76 -34.72
CA THR A 74 14.00 16.20 -34.89
C THR A 74 13.86 16.50 -36.37
N ASP A 75 12.76 17.16 -36.70
CA ASP A 75 12.44 17.64 -38.04
C ASP A 75 13.44 18.71 -38.50
N GLU A 76 13.98 18.48 -39.69
CA GLU A 76 14.41 19.46 -40.69
C GLU A 76 15.55 20.45 -40.38
N LEU A 77 16.77 20.05 -40.75
CA LEU A 77 17.74 20.97 -41.33
C LEU A 77 17.70 20.81 -42.86
N SER A 78 16.85 21.59 -43.54
CA SER A 78 16.91 21.72 -45.02
C SER A 78 17.38 23.10 -45.41
N THR A 79 18.49 23.06 -46.14
CA THR A 79 19.22 24.18 -46.70
C THR A 79 18.68 24.51 -48.10
N THR A 80 18.85 25.77 -48.51
CA THR A 80 18.96 26.27 -49.91
C THR A 80 17.72 26.30 -50.81
N PRO A 81 17.73 27.08 -51.92
CA PRO A 81 18.84 27.78 -52.60
C PRO A 81 18.89 29.31 -52.53
#